data_AF-A0A3A2J732-F1
#
_entry.id   AF-A0A3A2J732-F1
#
_cell.length_a   1.000
_cell.length_b   1.000
_cell.length_c   1.000
_cell.angle_alpha   90.00
_cell.angle_beta   90.00
_cell.angle_gamma   90.00
#
_symmetry.space_group_name_H-M   'P 1'
#
loop_
_entity.id
_entity.type
_entity.pdbx_description
1 polymer ?
#
loop_
_entity_poly.entity_id
_entity_poly.type
_entity_poly.pdbx_seq_one_letter_code
_entity_poly.pdbx_strand_id
1 'polypeptide(L)'
;RQYEWENIKPQVDHVIFPDGKRLIILAEGRLVNLGCATGHPSFVMSNSFCNQVLAQIELWKNSASYKNEVYILPKILDEKVARSHLQQIGVNLTVLTDEQAKYINVPVAGPYKADHYRY
;
A
#
# COMPACT_ATOMS: atom_id res chain seq x y z
N ARG A 1 -26.74 13.16 -16.50
CA ARG A 1 -25.67 14.17 -16.72
C ARG A 1 -26.37 15.48 -17.04
N GLN A 2 -26.10 16.55 -16.28
CA GLN A 2 -26.81 17.86 -16.40
C GLN A 2 -26.27 18.72 -17.57
N TYR A 3 -25.00 18.52 -17.93
CA TYR A 3 -24.31 19.23 -19.01
C TYR A 3 -24.13 18.32 -20.22
N GLU A 4 -23.78 18.91 -21.37
CA GLU A 4 -23.35 18.16 -22.55
C GLU A 4 -21.96 17.56 -22.32
N TRP A 5 -21.78 16.31 -22.75
CA TRP A 5 -20.52 15.59 -22.66
C TRP A 5 -20.06 15.19 -24.06
N GLU A 6 -18.83 15.56 -24.39
CA GLU A 6 -18.17 15.23 -25.66
C GLU A 6 -16.98 14.33 -25.34
N ASN A 7 -17.01 13.08 -25.80
CA ASN A 7 -15.89 12.16 -25.58
C ASN A 7 -14.73 12.53 -26.51
N ILE A 8 -13.54 12.71 -25.94
CA ILE A 8 -12.32 12.98 -26.71
C ILE A 8 -11.64 11.66 -27.08
N LYS A 9 -11.48 10.78 -26.09
CA LYS A 9 -10.96 9.42 -26.22
C LYS A 9 -11.41 8.60 -25.00
N PRO A 10 -11.13 7.29 -24.92
CA PRO A 10 -11.44 6.51 -23.73
C PRO A 10 -10.93 7.20 -22.45
N GLN A 11 -11.84 7.36 -21.47
CA GLN A 11 -11.58 7.96 -20.15
C GLN A 11 -11.17 9.44 -20.15
N VAL A 12 -11.38 10.16 -21.26
CA VAL A 12 -11.16 11.60 -21.34
C VAL A 12 -12.36 12.25 -22.03
N ASP A 13 -13.10 13.05 -21.27
CA ASP A 13 -14.33 13.70 -21.73
C ASP A 13 -14.22 15.22 -21.55
N HIS A 14 -14.81 15.97 -22.48
CA HIS A 14 -15.20 17.35 -22.23
C HIS A 14 -16.57 17.40 -21.57
N VAL A 15 -16.71 18.25 -20.56
CA VAL A 15 -18.00 18.70 -20.03
C VAL A 15 -18.19 20.16 -20.45
N ILE A 16 -19.21 20.41 -21.24
CA ILE A 16 -19.45 21.72 -21.87
C ILE A 16 -20.52 22.46 -21.08
N PHE A 17 -20.16 23.63 -20.55
CA PHE A 17 -21.06 24.51 -19.80
C PHE A 17 -21.88 25.39 -20.76
N PRO A 18 -23.01 25.96 -20.31
CA PRO A 18 -23.88 26.78 -21.15
C PRO A 18 -23.22 28.03 -21.74
N ASP A 19 -22.16 28.54 -21.11
CA ASP A 19 -21.36 29.69 -21.58
C ASP A 19 -20.27 29.29 -22.59
N GLY A 20 -20.19 28.01 -22.97
CA GLY A 20 -19.17 27.46 -23.87
C GLY A 20 -17.86 27.06 -23.19
N LYS A 21 -17.69 27.29 -21.89
CA LYS A 21 -16.53 26.80 -21.13
C LYS A 21 -16.51 25.27 -21.15
N ARG A 22 -15.34 24.68 -21.37
CA ARG A 22 -15.14 23.23 -21.33
C ARG A 22 -14.26 22.83 -20.15
N LEU A 23 -14.63 21.77 -19.44
CA LEU A 23 -13.77 21.08 -18.46
C LEU A 23 -13.36 19.73 -19.03
N ILE A 24 -12.08 19.37 -18.88
CA ILE A 24 -11.62 18.00 -19.16
C ILE A 24 -11.83 17.18 -17.90
N ILE A 25 -12.67 16.15 -18.00
CA ILE A 25 -12.90 15.18 -16.95
C ILE A 25 -12.16 13.89 -17.32
N LEU A 26 -11.33 13.42 -16.40
CA LEU A 26 -10.58 12.18 -16.53
C LEU A 26 -11.29 11.05 -15.79
N ALA A 27 -11.34 9.87 -16.41
CA ALA A 27 -11.95 8.65 -15.88
C ALA A 27 -13.37 8.84 -15.33
N GLU A 28 -14.13 9.83 -15.81
CA GLU A 28 -15.43 10.24 -15.26
C GLU A 28 -15.41 10.48 -13.74
N GLY A 29 -14.27 10.94 -13.19
CA GLY A 29 -14.09 11.15 -11.75
C GLY A 29 -13.70 9.89 -10.95
N ARG A 30 -13.49 8.75 -11.62
CA ARG A 30 -12.90 7.55 -10.99
C ARG A 30 -11.37 7.72 -10.84
N LEU A 31 -10.71 6.72 -10.26
CA LEU A 31 -9.27 6.73 -9.99
C LEU A 31 -8.47 6.89 -11.28
N VAL A 32 -7.90 8.08 -11.48
CA VAL A 32 -7.22 8.47 -12.73
C VAL A 32 -5.98 7.64 -13.02
N ASN A 33 -5.21 7.26 -11.99
CA ASN A 33 -4.00 6.46 -12.16
C ASN A 33 -4.31 5.04 -12.69
N LEU A 34 -5.47 4.49 -12.36
CA LEU A 34 -5.93 3.18 -12.86
C LEU A 34 -6.73 3.30 -14.16
N GLY A 35 -7.52 4.37 -14.31
CA GLY A 35 -8.41 4.56 -15.47
C GLY A 35 -7.72 5.15 -16.69
N CYS A 36 -6.70 6.00 -16.49
CA CYS A 36 -5.98 6.70 -17.57
C CYS A 36 -4.52 6.23 -17.71
N ALA A 37 -4.07 5.31 -16.85
CA ALA A 37 -2.73 4.75 -16.85
C ALA A 37 -2.77 3.31 -16.30
N THR A 38 -1.67 2.83 -15.73
CA THR A 38 -1.51 1.43 -15.28
C THR A 38 -1.43 1.26 -13.76
N GLY A 39 -1.78 2.30 -12.99
CA GLY A 39 -1.75 2.27 -11.53
C GLY A 39 -0.34 2.39 -10.94
N HIS A 40 -0.13 1.77 -9.78
CA HIS A 40 1.17 1.79 -9.12
C HIS A 40 2.15 0.82 -9.82
N PRO A 41 3.45 1.16 -9.89
CA PRO A 41 4.48 0.27 -10.41
C PRO A 41 4.57 -1.05 -9.63
N SER A 42 5.03 -2.10 -10.30
CA SER A 42 5.11 -3.46 -9.75
C SER A 42 5.87 -3.55 -8.42
N PHE A 43 6.93 -2.77 -8.23
CA PHE A 43 7.72 -2.79 -7.00
C PHE A 43 6.91 -2.29 -5.78
N VAL A 44 6.15 -1.21 -5.95
CA VAL A 44 5.24 -0.70 -4.91
C VAL A 44 4.13 -1.72 -4.65
N MET A 45 3.56 -2.30 -5.71
CA MET A 45 2.52 -3.32 -5.58
C MET A 45 3.00 -4.62 -4.92
N SER A 46 4.28 -4.99 -5.08
CA SER A 46 4.88 -6.15 -4.41
C SER A 46 4.78 -6.05 -2.89
N ASN A 47 4.98 -4.85 -2.32
CA ASN A 47 4.86 -4.63 -0.87
C ASN A 47 3.43 -4.91 -0.39
N SER A 48 2.43 -4.36 -1.11
CA SER A 48 1.02 -4.57 -0.82
C SER A 48 0.62 -6.05 -0.98
N PHE A 49 1.06 -6.71 -2.05
CA PHE A 49 0.71 -8.10 -2.32
C PHE A 49 1.42 -9.09 -1.41
N CYS A 50 2.65 -8.82 -0.96
CA CYS A 50 3.28 -9.61 0.10
C CYS A 50 2.46 -9.58 1.39
N ASN A 51 1.97 -8.40 1.81
CA ASN A 51 1.09 -8.29 2.96
C ASN A 51 -0.21 -9.10 2.77
N GLN A 52 -0.84 -9.00 1.60
CA GLN A 52 -2.04 -9.78 1.29
C GLN A 52 -1.79 -11.29 1.38
N VAL A 53 -0.69 -11.80 0.81
CA VAL A 53 -0.36 -13.23 0.88
C VAL A 53 -0.09 -13.67 2.32
N LEU A 54 0.63 -12.89 3.11
CA LEU A 54 0.86 -13.21 4.53
C LEU A 54 -0.44 -13.24 5.33
N ALA A 55 -1.34 -12.28 5.11
CA ALA A 55 -2.66 -12.26 5.73
C ALA A 55 -3.50 -13.48 5.33
N GLN A 56 -3.48 -13.87 4.05
CA GLN A 56 -4.19 -15.07 3.58
C GLN A 56 -3.63 -16.34 4.22
N ILE A 57 -2.30 -16.49 4.31
CA ILE A 57 -1.66 -17.64 4.97
C ILE A 57 -2.06 -17.69 6.45
N GLU A 58 -2.05 -16.55 7.14
CA GLU A 58 -2.40 -16.44 8.56
C GLU A 58 -3.85 -16.83 8.80
N LEU A 59 -4.79 -16.25 8.07
CA LEU A 59 -6.21 -16.56 8.21
C LEU A 59 -6.50 -18.01 7.81
N TRP A 60 -5.85 -18.54 6.77
CA TRP A 60 -6.04 -19.93 6.36
C TRP A 60 -5.58 -20.92 7.43
N LYS A 61 -4.40 -20.70 8.02
CA LYS A 61 -3.80 -21.62 8.98
C LYS A 61 -4.32 -21.46 10.41
N ASN A 62 -4.68 -20.24 10.80
CA ASN A 62 -4.94 -19.87 12.19
C ASN A 62 -6.33 -19.25 12.40
N SER A 63 -7.28 -19.42 11.48
CA SER A 63 -8.64 -18.83 11.55
C SER A 63 -9.32 -18.96 12.91
N ALA A 64 -9.18 -20.11 13.59
CA ALA A 64 -9.76 -20.36 14.90
C ALA A 64 -9.23 -19.44 16.02
N SER A 65 -8.09 -18.77 15.80
CA SER A 65 -7.48 -17.82 16.73
C SER A 65 -8.05 -16.40 16.62
N TYR A 66 -8.91 -16.15 15.63
CA TYR A 66 -9.46 -14.83 15.33
C TYR A 66 -10.97 -14.79 15.60
N LYS A 67 -11.44 -13.65 16.12
CA LYS A 67 -12.87 -13.34 16.20
C LYS A 67 -13.32 -12.60 14.95
N ASN A 68 -14.62 -12.30 14.87
CA ASN A 68 -15.18 -11.47 13.80
C ASN A 68 -14.89 -9.99 14.06
N GLU A 69 -13.62 -9.62 14.00
CA GLU A 69 -13.10 -8.27 14.24
C GLU A 69 -12.09 -7.91 13.13
N VAL A 70 -11.72 -6.64 13.05
CA VAL A 70 -10.68 -6.18 12.11
C VAL A 70 -9.33 -6.23 12.80
N TYR A 71 -8.40 -7.00 12.22
CA TYR A 71 -7.04 -7.14 12.72
C TYR A 71 -6.02 -6.47 11.78
N ILE A 72 -4.89 -6.10 12.35
CA ILE A 72 -3.71 -5.62 11.63
C ILE A 72 -2.66 -6.72 11.68
N LEU A 73 -1.88 -6.89 10.62
CA LEU A 73 -0.76 -7.82 10.62
C LEU A 73 0.24 -7.47 11.74
N PRO A 74 0.78 -8.46 12.47
CA PRO A 74 1.84 -8.24 13.45
C PRO A 74 3.03 -7.47 12.87
N LYS A 75 3.60 -6.55 13.64
CA LYS A 75 4.71 -5.68 13.21
C LYS A 75 5.92 -6.44 12.68
N ILE A 76 6.19 -7.62 13.24
CA ILE A 76 7.29 -8.48 12.75
C ILE A 76 7.08 -8.95 11.30
N LEU A 77 5.82 -9.13 10.86
CA LEU A 77 5.50 -9.47 9.48
C LEU A 77 5.64 -8.25 8.56
N ASP A 78 5.26 -7.07 9.03
CA ASP A 78 5.46 -5.81 8.30
C ASP A 78 6.96 -5.54 8.07
N GLU A 79 7.78 -5.68 9.12
CA GLU A 79 9.24 -5.59 9.01
C GLU A 79 9.84 -6.65 8.08
N LYS A 80 9.26 -7.85 8.04
CA LYS A 80 9.66 -8.91 7.11
C LYS A 80 9.36 -8.53 5.66
N VAL A 81 8.20 -7.93 5.39
CA VAL A 81 7.85 -7.40 4.06
C VAL A 81 8.87 -6.36 3.64
N ALA A 82 9.14 -5.36 4.48
CA ALA A 82 10.14 -4.33 4.19
C ALA A 82 11.53 -4.94 3.91
N ARG A 83 12.00 -5.84 4.78
CA ARG A 83 13.30 -6.50 4.67
C ARG A 83 13.46 -7.28 3.35
N SER A 84 12.39 -7.90 2.88
CA SER A 84 12.39 -8.72 1.65
C SER A 84 12.61 -7.89 0.38
N HIS A 85 12.38 -6.58 0.43
CA HIS A 85 12.53 -5.67 -0.72
C HIS A 85 13.87 -4.90 -0.72
N LEU A 86 14.66 -4.93 0.36
CA LEU A 86 15.88 -4.12 0.51
C LEU A 86 16.98 -4.47 -0.50
N GLN A 87 17.19 -5.77 -0.75
CA GLN A 87 18.26 -6.22 -1.66
C GLN A 87 18.05 -5.68 -3.08
N GLN A 88 16.80 -5.63 -3.55
CA GLN A 88 16.46 -5.17 -4.90
C GLN A 88 16.82 -3.70 -5.15
N ILE A 89 16.89 -2.90 -4.08
CA ILE A 89 17.24 -1.47 -4.13
C ILE A 89 18.67 -1.21 -3.60
N GLY A 90 19.47 -2.25 -3.39
CA GLY A 90 20.87 -2.13 -2.97
C GLY A 90 21.06 -1.64 -1.54
N VAL A 91 20.05 -1.79 -0.68
CA VAL A 91 20.12 -1.34 0.72
C VAL A 91 20.78 -2.42 1.59
N ASN A 92 21.82 -2.01 2.33
CA ASN A 92 22.46 -2.82 3.36
C ASN A 92 21.90 -2.41 4.73
N LEU A 93 21.14 -3.30 5.36
CA LEU A 93 20.57 -3.05 6.69
C LEU A 93 21.60 -3.36 7.77
N THR A 94 21.86 -2.40 8.65
CA THR A 94 22.74 -2.62 9.81
C THR A 94 22.06 -3.54 10.83
N VAL A 95 22.86 -4.36 11.53
CA VAL A 95 22.39 -5.25 12.59
C VAL A 95 22.77 -4.67 13.94
N LEU A 96 21.81 -4.61 14.87
CA LEU A 96 22.08 -4.22 16.25
C LEU A 96 23.01 -5.23 16.92
N THR A 97 23.99 -4.74 17.67
CA THR A 97 24.72 -5.57 18.64
C THR A 97 23.81 -5.92 19.82
N ASP A 98 24.14 -6.97 20.57
CA ASP A 98 23.38 -7.37 21.77
C ASP A 98 23.33 -6.25 22.82
N GLU A 99 24.42 -5.49 22.97
CA GLU A 99 24.48 -4.34 23.87
C GLU A 99 23.50 -3.24 23.46
N GLN A 100 23.47 -2.88 22.17
CA GLN A 100 22.54 -1.87 21.65
C GLN A 100 21.09 -2.31 21.76
N ALA A 101 20.80 -3.56 21.40
CA ALA A 101 19.46 -4.14 21.48
C ALA A 101 18.94 -4.14 22.93
N LYS A 102 19.79 -4.53 23.88
CA LYS A 102 19.50 -4.45 25.32
C LYS A 102 19.30 -3.01 25.79
N TYR A 103 20.13 -2.08 25.32
CA TYR A 103 20.06 -0.66 25.72
C TYR A 103 18.71 -0.01 25.37
N ILE A 104 18.17 -0.31 24.18
CA ILE A 104 16.86 0.24 23.74
C ILE A 104 15.68 -0.73 23.99
N ASN A 105 15.93 -1.85 24.67
CA ASN A 105 14.95 -2.86 25.03
C ASN A 105 14.15 -3.42 23.83
N VAL A 106 14.84 -3.84 22.77
CA VAL A 106 14.25 -4.54 21.63
C VAL A 106 15.06 -5.80 21.29
N PRO A 107 14.45 -6.84 20.69
CA PRO A 107 15.22 -7.95 20.15
C PRO A 107 16.08 -7.52 18.94
N VAL A 108 17.23 -8.15 18.74
CA VAL A 108 18.08 -7.91 17.55
C VAL A 108 17.32 -8.16 16.24
N ALA A 109 16.40 -9.13 16.25
CA ALA A 109 15.57 -9.50 15.10
C ALA A 109 14.28 -8.66 14.95
N GLY A 110 14.03 -7.70 15.85
CA GLY A 110 12.78 -6.95 15.92
C GLY A 110 11.65 -7.71 16.67
N PRO A 111 10.44 -7.14 16.73
CA PRO A 111 10.06 -5.84 16.17
C PRO A 111 10.80 -4.67 16.86
N TYR A 112 11.15 -3.64 16.08
CA TYR A 112 12.03 -2.55 16.53
C TYR A 112 11.29 -1.31 17.07
N LYS A 113 9.95 -1.32 17.02
CA LYS A 113 9.10 -0.17 17.39
C LYS A 113 7.85 -0.66 18.11
N ALA A 114 7.30 0.20 18.98
CA ALA A 114 6.03 -0.04 19.63
C ALA A 114 4.86 0.02 18.63
N ASP A 115 3.71 -0.57 18.99
CA ASP A 115 2.55 -0.66 18.09
C ASP A 115 1.95 0.68 17.71
N HIS A 116 1.99 1.66 18.62
CA HIS A 116 1.47 3.03 18.39
C HIS A 116 2.44 3.93 17.63
N TYR A 117 3.61 3.43 17.23
CA TYR A 117 4.59 4.19 16.46
C TYR A 117 4.08 4.44 15.04
N ARG A 118 4.24 5.67 14.54
CA ARG A 118 3.56 6.12 13.31
C ARG A 118 4.17 5.62 12.01
N TYR A 119 5.46 5.24 12.00
CA TYR A 119 6.19 4.49 10.95
C TYR A 119 7.51 3.96 11.49
#